data_AF-A0A3D0UKV4-F1
#
_entry.id   AF-A0A3D0UKV4-F1
#
_cell.length_a   1.000
_cell.length_b   1.000
_cell.length_c   1.000
_cell.angle_alpha   90.00
_cell.angle_beta   90.00
_cell.angle_gamma   90.00
#
_symmetry.space_group_name_H-M   'P 1'
#
loop_
_entity.id
_entity.type
_entity.pdbx_description
1 polymer ?
#
loop_
_entity_poly.entity_id
_entity_poly.type
_entity_poly.pdbx_seq_one_letter_code
_entity_poly.pdbx_strand_id
1 'polypeptide(L)' 'MDSLGREDFWLRNEDLRVELALDDELLTIEQWYWRQLNFLESHRFFTTGARLLRREQKLKNIKELKRRLAQFCEEI' A
#
# COMPACT_ATOMS: atom_id res chain seq x y z
N MET A 1 -8.20 2.88 10.50
CA MET A 1 -7.16 2.28 9.64
C MET A 1 -7.68 0.97 9.04
N ASP A 2 -8.80 1.03 8.30
CA ASP A 2 -9.55 -0.15 7.80
C ASP A 2 -9.31 -0.40 6.29
N SER A 3 -8.47 0.40 5.64
CA SER A 3 -8.26 0.40 4.17
C SER A 3 -7.27 -0.65 3.67
N LEU A 4 -6.40 -1.19 4.52
CA LEU A 4 -5.24 -1.98 4.11
C LEU A 4 -5.53 -3.37 3.54
N GLY A 5 -6.68 -3.94 3.88
CA GLY A 5 -7.13 -5.24 3.38
C GLY A 5 -8.47 -5.16 2.64
N ARG A 6 -8.81 -4.00 2.09
CA ARG A 6 -10.00 -3.81 1.27
C ARG A 6 -9.65 -3.90 -0.20
N GLU A 7 -10.65 -4.20 -1.02
CA GLU A 7 -10.52 -4.26 -2.49
C GLU A 7 -10.24 -2.88 -3.10
N ASP A 8 -10.77 -1.82 -2.48
CA ASP A 8 -10.54 -0.43 -2.88
C ASP A 8 -9.23 0.17 -2.34
N PHE A 9 -8.28 -0.69 -1.92
CA PHE A 9 -6.96 -0.27 -1.44
C PHE A 9 -6.28 0.66 -2.45
N TRP A 10 -6.26 0.31 -3.73
CA TRP A 10 -5.57 1.08 -4.76
C TRP A 10 -6.16 2.46 -5.01
N LEU A 11 -7.50 2.55 -5.02
CA LEU A 11 -8.20 3.82 -5.19
C LEU A 11 -7.87 4.74 -4.01
N ARG A 12 -8.07 4.26 -2.77
CA ARG A 12 -7.76 5.03 -1.56
C ARG A 12 -6.30 5.37 -1.40
N ASN A 13 -5.41 4.50 -1.89
CA ASN A 13 -3.98 4.71 -1.85
C ASN A 13 -3.58 5.88 -2.76
N GLU A 14 -4.19 5.98 -3.93
CA GLU A 14 -3.97 7.09 -4.85
C GLU A 14 -4.61 8.38 -4.35
N ASP A 15 -5.85 8.32 -3.84
CA ASP A 15 -6.53 9.48 -3.24
C ASP A 15 -5.66 10.09 -2.12
N LEU A 16 -5.13 9.25 -1.23
CA LEU A 16 -4.24 9.69 -0.16
C LEU A 16 -2.93 10.29 -0.69
N ARG A 17 -2.37 9.73 -1.77
CA ARG A 17 -1.17 10.27 -2.41
C ARG A 17 -1.42 11.67 -2.94
N VAL A 18 -2.57 11.88 -3.59
CA VAL A 18 -2.98 13.18 -4.12
C VAL A 18 -3.23 14.17 -2.99
N GLU A 19 -3.93 13.76 -1.94
CA GLU A 19 -4.16 14.60 -0.75
C GLU A 19 -2.84 15.06 -0.11
N LEU A 20 -1.87 14.16 0.06
CA LEU A 20 -0.57 14.50 0.65
C LEU A 20 0.35 15.31 -0.28
N ALA A 21 0.20 15.15 -1.60
CA ALA A 21 0.93 15.96 -2.57
C ALA A 21 0.51 17.45 -2.53
N LEU A 22 -0.67 17.77 -1.96
CA LEU A 22 -1.12 19.14 -1.74
C LEU A 22 -0.46 19.79 -0.51
N ASP A 23 0.15 18.99 0.37
CA ASP A 23 0.70 19.40 1.68
C ASP A 23 2.25 19.36 1.72
N ASP A 24 2.89 19.62 0.56
CA ASP A 24 4.35 19.71 0.31
C ASP A 24 5.18 18.42 0.23
N GLU A 25 4.61 17.22 0.40
CA GLU A 25 5.34 15.95 0.24
C GLU A 25 5.16 15.37 -1.18
N LEU A 26 5.82 15.98 -2.19
CA LEU A 26 5.89 15.43 -3.55
C LEU A 26 6.75 14.15 -3.59
N LEU A 27 6.15 13.03 -3.18
CA LEU A 27 6.76 11.71 -3.31
C LEU A 27 6.62 11.23 -4.75
N THR A 28 7.72 10.71 -5.31
CA THR A 28 7.64 9.96 -6.56
C THR A 28 6.76 8.72 -6.34
N ILE A 29 6.19 8.19 -7.42
CA ILE A 29 5.36 6.99 -7.34
C ILE A 29 6.12 5.80 -6.72
N GLU A 30 7.43 5.71 -6.97
CA GLU A 30 8.31 4.69 -6.40
C GLU A 30 8.45 4.88 -4.88
N GLN A 31 8.79 6.10 -4.43
CA GLN A 31 8.90 6.42 -3.00
C GLN A 31 7.58 6.18 -2.26
N TRP A 32 6.47 6.53 -2.91
CA TRP A 32 5.13 6.27 -2.41
C TRP A 32 4.89 4.77 -2.23
N TYR A 33 5.14 3.95 -3.25
CA TYR A 33 4.97 2.50 -3.15
C TYR A 33 5.87 1.85 -2.09
N TRP A 34 7.12 2.32 -1.94
CA TRP A 34 8.00 1.87 -0.85
C TRP A 34 7.41 2.16 0.53
N ARG A 35 6.90 3.39 0.75
CA ARG A 35 6.26 3.77 2.02
C ARG A 35 5.04 2.89 2.32
N GLN A 36 4.22 2.63 1.31
CA GLN A 36 3.02 1.82 1.44
C GLN A 36 3.34 0.33 1.68
N LEU A 37 4.39 -0.18 1.04
CA LEU A 37 4.89 -1.53 1.28
C LEU A 37 5.38 -1.68 2.73
N ASN A 38 6.24 -0.77 3.20
CA ASN A 38 6.74 -0.78 4.58
C ASN A 38 5.61 -0.69 5.61
N PHE A 39 4.60 0.14 5.34
CA PHE A 39 3.44 0.28 6.20
C PHE A 39 2.61 -1.01 6.25
N LEU A 40 2.35 -1.62 5.09
CA LEU A 40 1.65 -2.90 5.03
C LEU A 40 2.45 -3.99 5.74
N GLU A 41 3.75 -4.14 5.50
CA GLU A 41 4.54 -5.20 6.11
C GLU A 41 4.63 -5.07 7.64
N SER A 42 4.77 -3.85 8.15
CA SER A 42 4.82 -3.59 9.60
C SER A 42 3.46 -3.69 10.31
N HIS A 43 2.35 -3.43 9.61
CA HIS A 43 1.01 -3.45 10.21
C HIS A 43 0.51 -4.86 10.50
N ARG A 44 -0.08 -5.08 11.69
CA ARG A 44 -0.73 -6.35 12.06
C ARG A 44 -2.18 -6.12 12.49
N PHE A 45 -3.08 -6.99 12.06
CA PHE A 45 -4.46 -6.98 12.55
C PHE A 45 -4.52 -7.62 13.96
N PHE A 46 -5.02 -6.86 14.94
CA PHE A 46 -5.03 -7.25 16.35
C PHE A 46 -6.17 -8.23 16.69
N THR A 47 -7.32 -8.11 16.03
CA THR A 47 -8.47 -9.01 16.25
C THR A 47 -8.44 -10.21 15.31
N THR A 48 -8.98 -11.34 15.77
CA THR A 48 -9.07 -12.57 14.96
C THR A 48 -9.94 -12.37 13.72
N GLY A 49 -11.08 -11.68 13.86
CA GLY A 49 -11.96 -11.37 12.74
C GLY A 49 -11.27 -10.55 11.65
N ALA A 50 -10.56 -9.49 12.03
CA ALA A 50 -9.83 -8.66 11.07
C ALA A 50 -8.69 -9.44 10.39
N ARG A 51 -7.98 -10.32 11.11
CA ARG A 51 -6.98 -11.20 10.47
C ARG A 51 -7.60 -12.09 9.40
N LEU A 52 -8.70 -12.77 9.71
CA LEU A 52 -9.33 -13.70 8.78
C LEU A 52 -9.86 -12.98 7.53
N LEU A 53 -10.53 -11.84 7.72
CA LEU A 53 -11.17 -11.11 6.63
C LEU A 53 -10.20 -10.32 5.74
N ARG A 54 -9.05 -9.88 6.30
CA ARG A 54 -8.19 -8.88 5.65
C ARG A 54 -6.80 -9.39 5.28
N ARG A 55 -6.33 -10.50 5.85
CA ARG A 55 -4.96 -11.00 5.62
C ARG A 55 -4.73 -11.40 4.18
N GLU A 56 -5.68 -12.08 3.56
CA GLU A 56 -5.53 -12.53 2.16
C GLU A 56 -5.38 -11.33 1.22
N GLN A 57 -6.29 -10.35 1.32
CA GLN A 57 -6.24 -9.16 0.48
C GLN A 57 -4.99 -8.32 0.76
N LYS A 58 -4.58 -8.20 2.02
CA LYS A 58 -3.32 -7.53 2.39
C LYS A 58 -2.11 -8.16 1.69
N LEU A 59 -2.03 -9.50 1.66
CA LEU A 59 -0.94 -10.22 0.98
C LEU A 59 -0.98 -10.01 -0.54
N LYS A 60 -2.17 -9.96 -1.15
CA LYS A 60 -2.33 -9.61 -2.58
C LYS A 60 -1.81 -8.20 -2.87
N ASN A 61 -2.18 -7.23 -2.04
CA ASN A 61 -1.72 -5.84 -2.18
C ASN A 61 -0.19 -5.72 -2.03
N ILE A 62 0.42 -6.42 -1.06
CA ILE A 62 1.88 -6.47 -0.89
C ILE A 62 2.55 -7.06 -2.14
N LYS A 63 2.02 -8.17 -2.68
CA LYS A 63 2.59 -8.82 -3.87
C LYS A 63 2.54 -7.90 -5.10
N GLU A 64 1.43 -7.18 -5.27
CA GLU A 64 1.27 -6.19 -6.32
C GLU A 64 2.24 -5.01 -6.17
N LEU A 65 2.38 -4.45 -4.96
CA LEU A 65 3.36 -3.39 -4.68
C LEU A 65 4.79 -3.83 -5.02
N LYS A 66 5.20 -5.03 -4.60
CA LYS A 66 6.53 -5.58 -4.92
C LYS A 66 6.73 -5.75 -6.43
N ARG A 67 5.69 -6.17 -7.17
CA ARG A 67 5.77 -6.29 -8.62
C ARG A 67 5.95 -4.94 -9.30
N ARG A 68 5.18 -3.92 -8.88
CA ARG A 68 5.31 -2.57 -9.42
C ARG A 68 6.66 -1.95 -9.10
N LEU A 69 7.15 -2.15 -7.87
CA LEU A 69 8.50 -1.72 -7.48
C LEU A 69 9.61 -2.39 -8.30
N ALA A 70 9.48 -3.69 -8.59
CA ALA A 70 10.44 -4.40 -9.43
C ALA A 70 10.52 -3.84 -10.86
N GLN A 71 9.40 -3.36 -11.42
CA GLN A 71 9.38 -2.74 -12.75
C GLN A 71 10.23 -1.46 -12.80
N PHE A 72 10.27 -0.67 -11.71
CA PHE A 72 11.14 0.50 -11.64
C PHE A 72 12.63 0.13 -11.57
N CYS A 73 12.99 -1.05 -11.04
CA CYS A 73 14.37 -1.53 -11.03
C CYS A 73 14.83 -2.14 -12.35
N GLU A 74 13.91 -2.61 -13.21
CA GLU A 74 14.23 -3.20 -14.52
C GLU A 74 14.43 -2.15 -15.63
N GLU A 75 14.14 -0.87 -15.38
CA GLU A 75 14.32 0.24 -16.33
C GLU A 75 15.73 0.89 -16.30
N ILE A 76 16.72 0.27 -15.63
CA ILE A 76 18.14 0.70 -15.61
C ILE A 76 19.01 -0.29 -16.38
#